data_AF-A0A2L1UZ81-F1
#
_entry.id   AF-A0A2L1UZ81-F1
#
_cell.length_a   1.000
_cell.length_b   1.000
_cell.length_c   1.000
_cell.angle_alpha   90.00
_cell.angle_beta   90.00
_cell.angle_gamma   90.00
#
_symmetry.space_group_name_H-M   'P 1'
#
loop_
_entity.id
_entity.type
_entity.pdbx_description
1 polymer ?
#
loop_
_entity_poly.entity_id
_entity_poly.type
_entity_poly.pdbx_seq_one_letter_code
_entity_poly.pdbx_strand_id
1 'polypeptide(L)' 'MPAHYNKKGMSVLLRLTPEMTKMLSEAADRSGRSNTREAYVRLEDHLKAFTDLATPGRRFTAEGSDTDK' A
#
# COMPACT_ATOMS: atom_id res chain seq x y z
N MET A 1 -10.11 19.19 -0.46
CA MET A 1 -8.75 19.79 -0.33
C MET A 1 -7.76 18.80 -0.94
N PRO A 2 -7.07 19.11 -2.06
CA PRO A 2 -6.05 18.22 -2.60
C PRO A 2 -4.85 18.14 -1.63
N ALA A 3 -4.31 16.94 -1.42
CA ALA A 3 -3.16 16.74 -0.55
C ALA A 3 -1.94 17.50 -1.10
N HIS A 4 -1.42 18.46 -0.33
CA HIS A 4 -0.21 19.17 -0.69
C HIS A 4 0.97 18.20 -0.65
N TYR A 5 1.49 17.84 -1.83
CA TYR A 5 2.74 17.10 -1.97
C TYR A 5 3.90 18.00 -1.51
N ASN A 6 4.44 17.70 -0.32
CA ASN A 6 5.66 18.31 0.16
C ASN A 6 6.86 17.60 -0.48
N LYS A 7 7.75 18.35 -1.16
CA LYS A 7 8.96 17.82 -1.81
C LYS A 7 9.97 17.22 -0.82
N LYS A 8 9.82 17.49 0.48
CA LYS A 8 10.61 16.84 1.54
C LYS A 8 9.90 15.57 1.98
N GLY A 9 10.64 14.44 1.95
CA GLY A 9 10.14 13.15 2.41
C GLY A 9 9.56 13.22 3.84
N MET A 10 8.57 12.38 4.11
CA MET A 10 7.90 12.28 5.41
C MET A 10 8.35 11.02 6.13
N SER A 11 8.76 11.16 7.39
CA SER A 11 9.03 10.02 8.27
C SER A 11 7.75 9.66 9.03
N VAL A 12 7.37 8.39 8.99
CA VAL A 12 6.18 7.87 9.69
C VAL A 12 6.63 6.87 10.74
N LEU A 13 6.16 7.04 11.98
CA LEU A 13 6.36 6.06 13.05
C LEU A 13 5.15 5.12 13.09
N LEU A 14 5.38 3.83 12.88
CA LEU A 14 4.35 2.80 12.86
C LEU A 14 4.35 2.02 14.18
N ARG A 15 3.19 1.90 14.81
CA ARG A 15 2.96 0.94 15.89
C ARG A 15 2.35 -0.31 15.28
N LEU A 16 3.11 -1.40 15.30
CA LEU A 16 2.67 -2.68 14.77
C LEU A 16 2.06 -3.53 15.89
N THR A 17 0.98 -4.25 15.59
CA THR A 17 0.46 -5.30 16.47
C THR A 17 1.43 -6.49 16.51
N PRO A 18 1.41 -7.32 17.56
CA PRO A 18 2.32 -8.47 17.68
C PRO A 18 2.24 -9.44 16.49
N GLU A 19 1.05 -9.62 15.92
CA GLU A 19 0.84 -10.44 14.73
C GLU A 19 1.51 -9.84 13.49
N MET A 20 1.36 -8.53 13.28
CA MET A 20 2.00 -7.81 12.17
C MET A 20 3.52 -7.81 12.32
N THR A 21 4.06 -7.66 13.52
CA THR A 21 5.50 -7.78 13.76
C THR A 21 6.03 -9.17 13.43
N LYS A 22 5.26 -10.23 13.73
CA LYS A 22 5.65 -11.60 13.40
C LYS A 22 5.68 -11.81 11.89
N MET A 23 4.61 -11.43 11.20
CA MET A 23 4.54 -11.51 9.73
C MET A 23 5.64 -10.69 9.05
N LEU A 24 6.01 -9.56 9.63
CA LEU A 24 7.06 -8.68 9.11
C LEU A 24 8.47 -9.22 9.40
N SER A 25 8.67 -9.92 10.51
CA SER A 25 9.93 -10.59 10.82
C SER A 25 10.17 -11.79 9.91
N GLU A 26 9.20 -12.71 9.78
CA GLU A 26 9.30 -13.89 8.90
C GLU A 26 9.59 -13.51 7.44
N ALA A 27 9.01 -12.40 7.04
CA ALA A 27 9.21 -11.74 5.78
C ALA A 27 10.62 -11.18 5.57
N ALA A 28 11.12 -10.45 6.55
CA ALA A 28 12.45 -9.87 6.55
C ALA A 28 13.52 -10.97 6.54
N ASP A 29 13.29 -12.04 7.31
CA ASP A 29 14.14 -13.23 7.32
C ASP A 29 14.19 -13.91 5.94
N ARG A 30 13.03 -14.05 5.27
CA ARG A 30 12.95 -14.61 3.91
C ARG A 30 13.66 -13.75 2.87
N SER A 31 13.61 -12.43 3.01
CA SER A 31 14.21 -11.51 2.05
C SER A 31 15.67 -11.16 2.35
N GLY A 32 16.19 -11.57 3.52
CA GLY A 32 17.52 -11.24 4.00
C GLY A 32 17.70 -9.75 4.32
N ARG A 33 16.62 -9.03 4.63
CA ARG A 33 16.63 -7.58 4.90
C ARG A 33 16.34 -7.29 6.35
N SER A 34 16.63 -6.06 6.79
CA SER A 34 16.15 -5.58 8.09
C SER A 34 14.63 -5.37 8.07
N ASN A 35 13.98 -5.56 9.22
CA ASN A 35 12.55 -5.30 9.41
C ASN A 35 12.12 -3.93 8.85
N THR A 36 12.91 -2.88 9.10
CA THR A 36 12.63 -1.53 8.59
C THR A 36 12.66 -1.44 7.08
N ARG A 37 13.61 -2.11 6.43
CA ARG A 37 13.77 -2.06 4.97
C ARG A 37 12.73 -2.92 4.27
N GLU A 38 12.38 -4.07 4.84
CA GLU A 38 11.27 -4.89 4.34
C GLU A 38 9.93 -4.16 4.46
N ALA A 39 9.68 -3.46 5.58
CA ALA A 39 8.50 -2.61 5.76
C ALA A 39 8.41 -1.52 4.67
N TYR A 40 9.53 -0.85 4.41
CA TYR A 40 9.61 0.19 3.38
C TYR A 40 9.31 -0.37 1.99
N VAL A 41 9.95 -1.49 1.62
CA VAL A 41 9.76 -2.13 0.31
C VAL A 41 8.31 -2.55 0.13
N ARG A 42 7.66 -3.11 1.16
CA ARG A 42 6.26 -3.52 1.07
C ARG A 42 5.30 -2.35 1.01
N LEU A 43 5.57 -1.28 1.74
CA LEU A 43 4.79 -0.06 1.66
C LEU A 43 4.92 0.57 0.27
N GLU A 44 6.13 0.63 -0.28
CA GLU A 44 6.38 1.11 -1.64
C GLU A 44 5.67 0.25 -2.70
N ASP A 45 5.79 -1.07 -2.60
CA ASP A 45 5.15 -2.02 -3.51
C ASP A 45 3.62 -1.92 -3.44
N HIS A 46 3.06 -1.88 -2.24
CA HIS A 46 1.63 -1.69 -2.03
C HIS A 46 1.14 -0.34 -2.58
N LEU A 47 1.88 0.76 -2.35
CA LEU A 47 1.51 2.07 -2.89
C LEU A 47 1.58 2.12 -4.42
N LYS A 48 2.52 1.39 -5.04
CA LYS A 48 2.62 1.27 -6.51
C LYS A 48 1.50 0.41 -7.09
N ALA A 49 1.21 -0.73 -6.46
CA ALA A 49 0.17 -1.65 -6.90
C ALA A 49 -1.24 -1.06 -6.76
N PHE A 50 -1.48 -0.25 -5.72
CA PHE A 50 -2.78 0.38 -5.45
C PHE A 50 -2.89 1.82 -5.96
N THR A 51 -2.10 2.17 -6.98
CA THR A 51 -2.15 3.48 -7.64
C THR A 51 -3.50 3.83 -8.28
N ASP A 52 -4.36 2.84 -8.52
CA ASP A 52 -5.66 3.04 -9.21
C ASP A 52 -6.73 3.74 -8.33
N LEU A 53 -6.50 3.92 -7.02
CA LEU A 53 -7.42 4.66 -6.13
C LEU A 53 -7.30 6.19 -6.25
N ALA A 54 -6.24 6.72 -6.87
CA ALA A 54 -5.92 8.15 -6.85
C ALA A 54 -5.91 8.82 -8.24
N THR A 55 -6.53 8.20 -9.26
CA THR A 55 -6.80 8.90 -10.52
C THR A 55 -8.17 9.58 -10.43
N PRO A 56 -8.26 10.90 -10.18
CA PRO A 56 -9.52 11.61 -10.29
C PRO A 56 -10.03 11.50 -11.74
N GLY A 57 -11.02 10.64 -11.97
CA GLY A 57 -11.67 10.49 -13.28
C GLY A 57 -11.96 9.07 -13.76
N ARG A 58 -11.43 8.02 -13.12
CA ARG A 58 -11.74 6.64 -13.51
C ARG A 58 -12.98 6.15 -12.75
N ARG A 59 -14.15 6.28 -13.36
CA ARG A 59 -15.39 5.65 -12.85
C ARG A 59 -15.30 4.16 -13.18
N PHE A 60 -15.46 3.29 -12.18
CA PHE A 60 -15.65 1.86 -12.43
C PHE A 60 -16.91 1.69 -13.28
N THR A 61 -16.77 1.23 -14.52
CA THR A 61 -17.90 0.68 -15.27
C THR A 61 -18.24 -0.64 -14.59
N ALA A 62 -19.38 -0.70 -13.90
CA ALA A 62 -19.93 -1.95 -13.41
C ALA A 62 -20.37 -2.77 -14.64
N GLU A 63 -19.42 -3.44 -15.28
CA GLU A 63 -19.70 -4.47 -16.29
C GLU A 63 -20.27 -5.69 -15.53
N GLY A 64 -21.59 -5.76 -15.45
CA GLY A 64 -22.29 -6.94 -14.90
C GLY A 64 -23.63 -6.66 -14.22
N SER A 65 -24.62 -6.14 -14.94
CA SER A 65 -25.99 -6.64 -14.76
C SER A 65 -26.53 -6.99 -16.15
N ASP A 66 -26.28 -8.26 -16.46
CA ASP A 66 -26.86 -9.10 -17.49
C ASP A 66 -28.29 -8.70 -17.90
N THR A 67 -28.46 -8.64 -19.22
CA THR A 67 -29.61 -9.03 -20.05
C THR A 67 -30.98 -9.37 -19.42
N ASP A 68 -32.01 -9.01 -20.21
CA ASP A 68 -33.35 -9.63 -20.33
C ASP A 68 -34.55 -8.94 -19.63
N LYS A 69 -35.14 -7.92 -20.28
CA LYS A 69 -36.51 -7.99 -20.86
C LYS A 69 -36.91 -6.71 -21.61
#